data_AF-A0A525CI63-F1
#
_entry.id   AF-A0A525CI63-F1
#
_cell.length_a   1.000
_cell.length_b   1.000
_cell.length_c   1.000
_cell.angle_alpha   90.00
_cell.angle_beta   90.00
_cell.angle_gamma   90.00
#
_symmetry.space_group_name_H-M   'P 1'
#
loop_
_entity.id
_entity.type
_entity.pdbx_description
1 polymer ?
#
loop_
_entity_poly.entity_id
_entity_poly.type
_entity_poly.pdbx_seq_one_letter_code
_entity_poly.pdbx_strand_id
1 'polypeptide(L)'
;IRMFADMYPDEVAAMVYVDGSHEDYYTYLQSTMTEEEWQELKQKEAQQMAFAPEAIKQEKALFSVSEEQVRNTVIPDVPFIALSSSKTSPPYVTEEVIETFQGMHASLVEQVSPENGIHIIVEDTGHNIATENPEAVIDAIKTALEMVE
;
A
#
# COMPACT_ATOMS: atom_id res chain seq x y z
N ILE A 1 2.57 -7.21 -5.80
CA ILE A 1 2.62 -8.36 -4.86
C ILE A 1 1.35 -9.20 -4.92
N ARG A 2 0.16 -8.65 -4.65
CA ARG A 2 -1.10 -9.42 -4.73
C ARG A 2 -1.28 -10.13 -6.08
N MET A 3 -1.17 -9.41 -7.20
CA MET A 3 -1.25 -9.99 -8.55
C MET A 3 -0.19 -11.08 -8.81
N PHE A 4 1.00 -10.96 -8.22
CA PHE A 4 2.03 -11.99 -8.36
C PHE A 4 1.65 -13.25 -7.58
N ALA A 5 1.10 -13.11 -6.37
CA ALA A 5 0.66 -14.24 -5.56
C ALA A 5 -0.52 -15.00 -6.21
N ASP A 6 -1.42 -14.31 -6.89
CA ASP A 6 -2.49 -14.93 -7.68
C ASP A 6 -1.97 -15.68 -8.92
N MET A 7 -0.94 -15.13 -9.58
CA MET A 7 -0.32 -15.81 -10.73
C MET A 7 0.50 -17.05 -10.35
N TYR A 8 1.05 -17.08 -9.13
CA TYR A 8 1.95 -18.13 -8.65
C TYR A 8 1.57 -18.60 -7.23
N PRO A 9 0.34 -19.10 -7.02
CA PRO A 9 -0.17 -19.39 -5.68
C PRO A 9 0.60 -20.52 -4.99
N ASP A 10 1.12 -21.48 -5.76
CA ASP A 10 1.92 -22.60 -5.25
C ASP A 10 3.40 -22.22 -4.97
N GLU A 11 3.84 -21.02 -5.40
CA GLU A 11 5.22 -20.53 -5.22
C GLU A 11 5.33 -19.44 -4.14
N VAL A 12 4.19 -19.02 -3.56
CA VAL A 12 4.14 -18.01 -2.49
C VAL A 12 3.77 -18.70 -1.18
N ALA A 13 4.72 -18.76 -0.24
CA ALA A 13 4.49 -19.36 1.07
C ALA A 13 3.95 -18.36 2.11
N ALA A 14 4.28 -17.07 1.96
CA ALA A 14 3.82 -16.00 2.84
C ALA A 14 3.99 -14.64 2.15
N MET A 15 3.36 -13.61 2.69
CA MET A 15 3.39 -12.25 2.16
C MET A 15 3.58 -11.22 3.28
N VAL A 16 4.54 -10.32 3.08
CA VAL A 16 4.76 -9.13 3.93
C VAL A 16 4.51 -7.88 3.09
N TYR A 17 3.47 -7.13 3.44
CA TYR A 17 3.01 -5.95 2.74
C TYR A 17 3.49 -4.68 3.45
N VAL A 18 4.60 -4.11 2.98
CA VAL A 18 5.23 -2.94 3.63
C VAL A 18 4.69 -1.65 3.03
N ASP A 19 3.78 -1.00 3.75
CA ASP A 19 3.17 0.30 3.42
C ASP A 19 2.65 0.41 1.97
N GLY A 20 2.14 -0.69 1.42
CA GLY A 20 1.83 -0.76 0.00
C GLY A 20 0.53 -0.05 -0.37
N SER A 21 0.48 0.59 -1.53
CA SER A 21 -0.71 1.34 -1.95
C SER A 21 -1.99 0.48 -2.07
N HIS A 22 -3.15 1.04 -1.71
CA HIS A 22 -4.46 0.42 -1.92
C HIS A 22 -5.14 1.01 -3.16
N GLU A 23 -5.81 0.17 -3.96
CA GLU A 23 -6.47 0.55 -5.23
C GLU A 23 -7.62 1.55 -5.05
N ASP A 24 -8.11 1.72 -3.82
CA ASP A 24 -9.16 2.70 -3.48
C ASP A 24 -8.61 3.99 -2.87
N TYR A 25 -7.30 4.09 -2.64
CA TYR A 25 -6.70 5.23 -1.95
C TYR A 25 -6.89 6.56 -2.71
N TYR A 26 -6.69 6.56 -4.03
CA TYR A 26 -6.88 7.78 -4.85
C TYR A 26 -8.35 8.21 -4.89
N THR A 27 -9.28 7.26 -4.99
CA THR A 27 -10.73 7.52 -4.93
C THR A 27 -11.12 8.13 -3.59
N TYR A 28 -10.58 7.59 -2.50
CA TYR A 28 -10.79 8.13 -1.16
C TYR A 28 -10.25 9.57 -1.05
N LEU A 29 -9.00 9.81 -1.44
CA LEU A 29 -8.40 11.16 -1.40
C LEU A 29 -9.23 12.18 -2.19
N GLN A 30 -9.69 11.82 -3.39
CA GLN A 30 -10.54 12.71 -4.17
C GLN A 30 -11.87 13.02 -3.46
N SER A 31 -12.42 12.06 -2.73
CA SER A 31 -13.71 12.22 -2.04
C SER A 31 -13.64 13.11 -0.79
N THR A 32 -12.46 13.26 -0.19
CA THR A 32 -12.25 14.05 1.04
C THR A 32 -11.73 15.45 0.77
N MET A 33 -11.18 15.71 -0.42
CA MET A 33 -10.67 17.01 -0.82
C MET A 33 -11.76 17.89 -1.45
N THR A 34 -11.58 19.20 -1.33
CA THR A 34 -12.32 20.15 -2.17
C THR A 34 -11.86 20.03 -3.64
N GLU A 35 -12.70 20.46 -4.58
CA GLU A 35 -12.32 20.49 -5.99
C GLU A 35 -11.05 21.33 -6.22
N GLU A 36 -10.88 22.44 -5.49
CA GLU A 36 -9.68 23.29 -5.59
C GLU A 36 -8.43 22.53 -5.15
N GLU A 37 -8.44 21.91 -3.97
CA GLU A 37 -7.32 21.12 -3.46
C GLU A 37 -6.97 19.94 -4.37
N TRP A 38 -8.00 19.28 -4.94
CA TRP A 38 -7.81 18.20 -5.90
C TRP A 38 -7.12 18.69 -7.18
N GLN A 39 -7.58 19.81 -7.75
CA GLN A 39 -6.96 20.39 -8.94
C GLN A 39 -5.52 20.84 -8.67
N GLU A 40 -5.23 21.41 -7.49
CA GLU A 40 -3.88 21.76 -7.08
C GLU A 40 -2.96 20.53 -7.00
N LEU A 41 -3.44 19.44 -6.38
CA LEU A 41 -2.71 18.18 -6.30
C LEU A 41 -2.41 17.64 -7.71
N LYS A 42 -3.42 17.56 -8.58
CA LYS A 42 -3.25 17.11 -9.98
C LYS A 42 -2.29 18.01 -10.76
N GLN A 43 -2.32 19.32 -10.53
CA GLN A 43 -1.40 20.25 -11.18
C GLN A 43 0.04 20.03 -10.71
N LYS A 44 0.27 19.81 -9.41
CA LYS A 44 1.60 19.49 -8.86
C LYS A 44 2.13 18.19 -9.44
N GLU A 45 1.30 17.15 -9.50
CA GLU A 45 1.66 15.88 -10.15
C GLU A 45 2.02 16.07 -11.62
N ALA A 46 1.23 16.85 -12.37
CA ALA A 46 1.50 17.13 -13.77
C ALA A 46 2.82 17.88 -13.97
N GLN A 47 3.15 18.83 -13.09
CA GLN A 47 4.42 19.54 -13.10
C GLN A 47 5.59 18.60 -12.81
N GLN A 48 5.47 17.70 -11.83
CA GLN A 48 6.48 16.67 -11.54
C GLN A 48 6.68 15.76 -12.75
N MET A 49 5.58 15.34 -13.39
CA MET A 49 5.63 14.44 -14.55
C MET A 49 6.14 15.11 -15.82
N ALA A 50 6.01 16.43 -15.98
CA ALA A 50 6.48 17.14 -17.17
C ALA A 50 7.97 16.88 -17.45
N PHE A 51 8.78 16.82 -16.39
CA PHE A 51 10.22 16.59 -16.43
C PHE A 51 10.64 15.14 -16.15
N ALA A 52 9.69 14.23 -15.92
CA ALA A 52 9.98 12.84 -15.68
C ALA A 52 10.51 12.14 -16.96
N PRO A 53 11.42 11.16 -16.83
CA PRO A 53 11.83 10.30 -17.93
C PRO A 53 10.63 9.63 -18.60
N GLU A 54 10.73 9.35 -19.89
CA GLU A 54 9.65 8.72 -20.66
C GLU A 54 9.18 7.39 -20.06
N ALA A 55 10.11 6.59 -19.54
CA ALA A 55 9.77 5.33 -18.87
C ALA A 55 8.81 5.53 -17.67
N ILE A 56 9.03 6.58 -16.87
CA ILE A 56 8.17 6.90 -15.72
C ILE A 56 6.79 7.39 -16.19
N LYS A 57 6.74 8.15 -17.30
CA LYS A 57 5.46 8.57 -17.91
C LYS A 57 4.64 7.39 -18.37
N GLN A 58 5.28 6.41 -19.02
CA GLN A 58 4.63 5.19 -19.49
C GLN A 58 4.11 4.34 -18.34
N GLU A 59 4.91 4.17 -17.28
CA GLU A 59 4.49 3.46 -16.07
C GLU A 59 3.27 4.12 -15.42
N LYS A 60 3.32 5.45 -15.22
CA LYS A 60 2.19 6.19 -14.62
C LYS A 60 0.94 6.18 -15.51
N ALA A 61 1.07 6.12 -16.83
CA ALA A 61 -0.08 6.00 -17.72
C ALA A 61 -0.82 4.65 -17.60
N LEU A 62 -0.17 3.63 -17.03
CA LEU A 62 -0.73 2.29 -16.82
C LEU A 62 -1.25 2.05 -15.40
N PHE A 63 -1.15 3.03 -14.50
CA PHE A 63 -1.55 2.87 -13.09
C PHE A 63 -3.00 2.40 -12.93
N SER A 64 -3.94 3.01 -13.65
CA SER A 64 -5.36 2.62 -13.57
C SER A 64 -5.61 1.20 -14.09
N VAL A 65 -4.81 0.72 -15.05
CA VAL A 65 -4.86 -0.66 -15.52
C VAL A 65 -4.39 -1.61 -14.41
N SER A 66 -3.30 -1.26 -13.72
CA SER A 66 -2.81 -2.05 -12.58
C SER A 66 -3.78 -2.06 -11.40
N GLU A 67 -4.46 -0.95 -11.12
CA GLU A 67 -5.50 -0.88 -10.09
C GLU A 67 -6.67 -1.84 -10.41
N GLU A 68 -7.12 -1.88 -11.66
CA GLU A 68 -8.18 -2.81 -12.10
C GLU A 68 -7.72 -4.27 -12.02
N GLN A 69 -6.48 -4.57 -12.40
CA GLN A 69 -5.91 -5.92 -12.28
C GLN A 69 -5.85 -6.38 -10.82
N VAL A 70 -5.37 -5.52 -9.92
CA VAL A 70 -5.27 -5.81 -8.49
C VAL A 70 -6.64 -6.04 -7.86
N ARG A 71 -7.66 -5.28 -8.26
CA ARG A 71 -9.04 -5.43 -7.77
C ARG A 71 -9.66 -6.79 -8.09
N ASN A 72 -9.24 -7.42 -9.19
CA ASN A 72 -9.74 -8.72 -9.64
C ASN A 72 -8.82 -9.89 -9.27
N THR A 73 -7.79 -9.64 -8.48
CA THR A 73 -6.80 -10.64 -8.06
C THR A 73 -7.37 -11.55 -6.97
N VAL A 74 -7.15 -12.86 -7.07
CA VAL A 74 -7.43 -13.80 -5.98
C VAL A 74 -6.16 -14.04 -5.17
N ILE A 75 -6.16 -13.59 -3.93
CA ILE A 75 -4.98 -13.73 -3.07
C ILE A 75 -5.03 -15.12 -2.42
N PRO A 76 -3.94 -15.91 -2.47
CA PRO A 76 -3.92 -17.24 -1.86
C PRO A 76 -4.02 -17.12 -0.33
N ASP A 77 -4.59 -18.15 0.30
CA ASP A 77 -4.68 -18.29 1.76
C ASP A 77 -3.31 -18.68 2.33
N VAL A 78 -2.47 -17.68 2.54
CA VAL A 78 -1.12 -17.78 3.08
C VAL A 78 -0.94 -16.76 4.21
N PRO A 79 0.00 -16.98 5.15
CA PRO A 79 0.36 -15.97 6.14
C PRO A 79 0.54 -14.59 5.51
N PHE A 80 -0.19 -13.61 6.04
CA PHE A 80 -0.22 -12.24 5.51
C PHE A 80 -0.02 -11.22 6.63
N ILE A 81 1.05 -10.44 6.51
CA ILE A 81 1.40 -9.38 7.46
C ILE A 81 1.45 -8.05 6.72
N ALA A 82 0.71 -7.03 7.17
CA ALA A 82 0.77 -5.68 6.63
C ALA A 82 1.41 -4.70 7.64
N LEU A 83 2.37 -3.91 7.18
CA LEU A 83 2.97 -2.80 7.92
C LEU A 83 2.43 -1.48 7.39
N SER A 84 2.09 -0.56 8.29
CA SER A 84 1.65 0.80 7.91
C SER A 84 2.51 1.86 8.58
N SER A 85 2.78 2.93 7.86
CA SER A 85 3.43 4.12 8.38
C SER A 85 2.49 4.92 9.29
N SER A 86 3.04 5.82 10.12
CA SER A 86 2.24 6.66 11.03
C SER A 86 2.53 8.16 10.96
N LYS A 87 3.60 8.59 10.27
CA LYS A 87 3.91 10.01 10.11
C LYS A 87 2.92 10.70 9.18
N THR A 88 2.36 11.81 9.67
CA THR A 88 1.61 12.76 8.85
C THR A 88 2.56 13.65 8.04
N SER A 89 2.05 14.18 6.93
CA SER A 89 2.71 15.18 6.10
C SER A 89 1.71 16.26 5.69
N PRO A 90 1.39 17.20 6.59
CA PRO A 90 0.43 18.27 6.30
C PRO A 90 0.88 19.15 5.13
N PRO A 91 -0.06 19.68 4.32
CA PRO A 91 -1.51 19.59 4.51
C PRO A 91 -2.15 18.32 3.91
N TYR A 92 -1.42 17.52 3.14
CA TYR A 92 -2.01 16.48 2.29
C TYR A 92 -2.20 15.13 2.98
N VAL A 93 -1.30 14.76 3.89
CA VAL A 93 -1.38 13.51 4.65
C VAL A 93 -1.71 13.88 6.09
N THR A 94 -3.00 14.00 6.38
CA THR A 94 -3.54 14.30 7.71
C THR A 94 -3.64 13.02 8.55
N GLU A 95 -3.99 13.16 9.83
CA GLU A 95 -4.28 12.03 10.71
C GLU A 95 -5.43 11.17 10.15
N GLU A 96 -6.50 11.79 9.65
CA GLU A 96 -7.63 11.08 9.03
C GLU A 96 -7.20 10.28 7.78
N VAL A 97 -6.29 10.82 6.96
CA VAL A 97 -5.75 10.12 5.79
C VAL A 97 -4.91 8.92 6.22
N ILE A 98 -4.07 9.08 7.25
CA ILE A 98 -3.25 7.99 7.82
C ILE A 98 -4.15 6.89 8.41
N GLU A 99 -5.14 7.26 9.23
CA GLU A 99 -6.08 6.31 9.84
C GLU A 99 -6.86 5.54 8.77
N THR A 100 -7.30 6.23 7.71
CA THR A 100 -8.00 5.57 6.61
C THR A 100 -7.09 4.61 5.85
N PHE A 101 -5.85 5.02 5.56
CA PHE A 101 -4.88 4.16 4.90
C PHE A 101 -4.54 2.92 5.74
N GLN A 102 -4.34 3.10 7.05
CA GLN A 102 -4.17 2.01 8.00
C GLN A 102 -5.40 1.10 8.05
N GLY A 103 -6.61 1.67 8.00
CA GLY A 103 -7.86 0.92 7.91
C GLY A 103 -7.97 0.07 6.64
N MET A 104 -7.54 0.60 5.49
CA MET A 104 -7.49 -0.17 4.23
C MET A 104 -6.55 -1.37 4.36
N HIS A 105 -5.39 -1.22 5.01
CA HIS A 105 -4.50 -2.34 5.30
C HIS A 105 -5.11 -3.36 6.25
N ALA A 106 -5.74 -2.92 7.34
CA ALA A 106 -6.43 -3.80 8.29
C ALA A 106 -7.53 -4.62 7.58
N SER A 107 -8.38 -3.95 6.80
CA SER A 107 -9.43 -4.62 6.03
C SER A 107 -8.88 -5.59 4.99
N LEU A 108 -7.75 -5.27 4.36
CA LEU A 108 -7.09 -6.21 3.44
C LEU A 108 -6.55 -7.44 4.19
N VAL A 109 -5.97 -7.25 5.37
CA VAL A 109 -5.49 -8.36 6.21
C VAL A 109 -6.64 -9.28 6.61
N GLU A 110 -7.76 -8.73 7.08
CA GLU A 110 -8.95 -9.50 7.45
C GLU A 110 -9.54 -10.28 6.27
N GLN A 111 -9.50 -9.71 5.05
CA GLN A 111 -10.00 -10.37 3.84
C GLN A 111 -9.10 -11.53 3.39
N VAL A 112 -7.78 -11.36 3.49
CA VAL A 112 -6.79 -12.32 2.96
C VAL A 112 -6.52 -13.45 3.94
N SER A 113 -6.35 -13.12 5.21
CA SER A 113 -5.96 -14.08 6.26
C SER A 113 -6.80 -13.83 7.51
N PRO A 114 -8.10 -14.21 7.50
CA PRO A 114 -9.05 -13.86 8.56
C PRO A 114 -8.71 -14.47 9.92
N GLU A 115 -8.02 -15.62 9.95
CA GLU A 115 -7.72 -16.32 11.20
C GLU A 115 -6.38 -15.88 11.81
N ASN A 116 -5.37 -15.60 10.97
CA ASN A 116 -3.99 -15.43 11.40
C ASN A 116 -3.28 -14.21 10.79
N GLY A 117 -4.01 -13.36 10.07
CA GLY A 117 -3.47 -12.14 9.48
C GLY A 117 -3.03 -11.14 10.54
N ILE A 118 -1.95 -10.41 10.26
CA ILE A 118 -1.36 -9.46 11.20
C ILE A 118 -1.27 -8.08 10.54
N HIS A 119 -1.80 -7.06 11.21
CA HIS A 119 -1.61 -5.66 10.84
C HIS A 119 -0.81 -4.94 11.93
N ILE A 120 0.26 -4.25 11.54
CA ILE A 120 1.17 -3.53 12.44
C ILE A 120 1.28 -2.09 11.96
N ILE A 121 1.02 -1.15 12.87
CA ILE A 121 1.36 0.26 12.68
C ILE A 121 2.79 0.46 13.18
N VAL A 122 3.67 0.91 12.30
CA VAL A 122 5.08 1.17 12.62
C VAL A 122 5.22 2.64 13.01
N GLU A 123 5.28 2.86 14.33
CA GLU A 123 5.30 4.20 14.88
C GLU A 123 6.50 5.03 14.43
N ASP A 124 6.30 6.35 14.31
CA ASP A 124 7.32 7.34 13.93
C ASP A 124 8.04 7.00 12.61
N THR A 125 7.31 6.43 11.65
CA THR A 125 7.82 6.17 10.28
C THR A 125 6.96 6.82 9.21
N GLY A 126 7.60 7.34 8.16
CA GLY A 126 6.93 7.76 6.93
C GLY A 126 6.80 6.60 5.93
N HIS A 127 6.42 6.95 4.70
CA HIS A 127 6.12 5.97 3.64
C HIS A 127 7.27 4.98 3.36
N ASN A 128 8.51 5.37 3.64
CA ASN A 128 9.69 4.54 3.39
C ASN A 128 10.15 3.79 4.65
N ILE A 129 9.26 2.95 5.21
CA ILE A 129 9.49 2.18 6.44
C ILE A 129 10.80 1.39 6.38
N ALA A 130 11.11 0.77 5.23
CA ALA A 130 12.32 -0.04 5.07
C ALA A 130 13.62 0.77 5.29
N THR A 131 13.58 2.08 5.07
CA THR A 131 14.72 2.98 5.31
C THR A 131 14.69 3.56 6.72
N GLU A 132 13.51 3.97 7.21
CA GLU A 132 13.37 4.63 8.52
C GLU A 132 13.40 3.66 9.70
N ASN A 133 12.82 2.47 9.54
CA ASN A 133 12.79 1.39 10.53
C ASN A 133 12.94 0.02 9.84
N PRO A 134 14.16 -0.33 9.38
CA PRO A 134 14.41 -1.62 8.73
C PRO A 134 14.12 -2.83 9.63
N GLU A 135 14.29 -2.70 10.94
CA GLU A 135 14.04 -3.79 11.90
C GLU A 135 12.56 -4.21 11.90
N ALA A 136 11.62 -3.27 11.79
CA ALA A 136 10.20 -3.60 11.68
C ALA A 136 9.89 -4.49 10.46
N VAL A 137 10.58 -4.26 9.33
CA VAL A 137 10.44 -5.09 8.13
C VAL A 137 11.09 -6.45 8.33
N ILE A 138 12.29 -6.50 8.93
CA ILE A 138 13.00 -7.74 9.22
C ILE A 138 12.19 -8.64 10.16
N ASP A 139 11.63 -8.07 11.23
CA ASP A 139 10.85 -8.80 12.21
C ASP A 139 9.54 -9.31 11.60
N ALA A 140 8.86 -8.51 10.78
CA ALA A 140 7.70 -8.99 10.03
C ALA A 140 8.04 -10.17 9.11
N ILE A 141 9.20 -10.16 8.45
CA ILE A 141 9.65 -11.29 7.63
C ILE A 141 9.91 -12.53 8.50
N LYS A 142 10.58 -12.39 9.66
CA LYS A 142 10.82 -13.52 10.57
C LYS A 142 9.51 -14.11 11.09
N THR A 143 8.56 -13.27 11.52
CA THR A 143 7.23 -13.71 11.96
C THR A 143 6.50 -14.43 10.83
N ALA A 144 6.55 -13.91 9.61
CA ALA A 144 5.93 -14.58 8.45
C ALA A 144 6.54 -15.97 8.21
N LEU A 145 7.86 -16.14 8.39
CA LEU A 145 8.52 -17.45 8.27
C LEU A 145 8.07 -18.42 9.38
N GLU A 146 7.94 -17.95 10.62
CA GLU A 146 7.45 -18.76 11.75
C GLU A 146 6.00 -19.22 11.56
N MET A 147 5.19 -18.48 10.79
CA MET A 147 3.79 -18.85 10.48
C MET A 147 3.65 -19.89 9.36
N VAL A 148 4.72 -20.15 8.60
CA VAL A 148 4.73 -21.15 7.51
C VAL A 148 5.11 -22.55 8.03
N GLU A 149 5.75 -22.63 9.19
CA GLU A 149 6.18 -23.89 9.84
C GLU A 149 5.04 -24.64 10.54
#